data_AF-D5Q3F7-F1
#
_entry.id   AF-D5Q3F7-F1
#
_cell.length_a   1.000
_cell.length_b   1.000
_cell.length_c   1.000
_cell.angle_alpha   90.00
_cell.angle_beta   90.00
_cell.angle_gamma   90.00
#
_symmetry.space_group_name_H-M   'P 1'
#
loop_
_entity.id
_entity.type
_entity.pdbx_description
1 polymer ?
#
loop_
_entity_poly.entity_id
_entity_poly.type
_entity_poly.pdbx_seq_one_letter_code
_entity_poly.pdbx_strand_id
1 'polypeptide(L)'
;MNCKWISKIDERKKCDREADSSGYCIFHKENKSDEEIQLMVDTLNKEEISEFNGFVFENEFNAEEILTYNYKILDFSESIFKQKANFKKYIFKKNIIFNYTEFKDKVLFNGCVFLENCDFNRTIFSKDYINDRIFEKVKFKGSDLIVNKVENFPRMDGIIFSMCTKFVLKNVEYGKSEYEHGKINYRIARNQATKIGEYEMIGFYYYKERIYSSKIMKRSNYPTFSDYLVEKFFDQIARYTTGYGEKPWNILLVIIVIISVFALLYLFVGIESSNSTLVALDINNIGDYSLSEIFRMYMDLWYFSMATFSTVGYGDMVATSLIGKALAGIEVFFGVTIGAIWASVIIKRMIR
;
A
#
# COMPACT_ATOMS: atom_id res chain seq x y z
N MET A 1 14.35 -42.62 -10.85
CA MET A 1 14.31 -41.34 -11.60
C MET A 1 14.45 -40.22 -10.59
N ASN A 2 14.98 -39.05 -10.94
CA ASN A 2 15.07 -37.94 -9.98
C ASN A 2 13.73 -37.22 -9.85
N CYS A 3 13.52 -36.58 -8.70
CA CYS A 3 12.37 -35.74 -8.45
C CYS A 3 12.25 -34.62 -9.49
N LYS A 4 11.05 -34.44 -10.05
CA LYS A 4 10.74 -33.40 -11.03
C LYS A 4 10.59 -32.00 -10.43
N TRP A 5 10.68 -31.85 -9.10
CA TRP A 5 10.52 -30.56 -8.45
C TRP A 5 11.70 -29.64 -8.76
N ILE A 6 11.38 -28.45 -9.24
CA ILE A 6 12.29 -27.35 -9.53
C ILE A 6 11.63 -26.09 -8.96
N SER A 7 12.41 -25.27 -8.26
CA SER A 7 11.91 -24.01 -7.70
C SER A 7 11.43 -23.08 -8.81
N LYS A 8 10.27 -22.45 -8.60
CA LYS A 8 9.73 -21.39 -9.46
C LYS A 8 10.45 -20.06 -9.24
N ILE A 9 11.26 -19.95 -8.18
CA ILE A 9 11.98 -18.72 -7.78
C ILE A 9 13.41 -18.74 -8.32
N ASP A 10 14.11 -19.87 -8.18
CA ASP A 10 15.48 -20.06 -8.65
C ASP A 10 15.60 -21.40 -9.38
N GLU A 11 15.69 -21.38 -10.72
CA GLU A 11 15.78 -22.59 -11.54
C GLU A 11 17.01 -23.47 -11.21
N ARG A 12 17.98 -22.94 -10.46
CA ARG A 12 19.13 -23.69 -9.95
C ARG A 12 18.79 -24.55 -8.72
N LYS A 13 17.75 -24.21 -7.95
CA LYS A 13 17.25 -25.03 -6.84
C LYS A 13 16.39 -26.16 -7.38
N LYS A 14 16.95 -27.38 -7.37
CA LYS A 14 16.29 -28.62 -7.80
C LYS A 14 16.38 -29.67 -6.70
N CYS A 15 15.47 -30.63 -6.72
CA CYS A 15 15.50 -31.75 -5.78
C CYS A 15 16.30 -32.93 -6.37
N ASP A 16 17.34 -33.36 -5.68
CA ASP A 16 18.19 -34.48 -6.10
C ASP A 16 17.72 -35.84 -5.55
N ARG A 17 16.59 -35.87 -4.81
CA ARG A 17 16.04 -37.10 -4.24
C ARG A 17 15.38 -37.98 -5.30
N GLU A 18 15.37 -39.28 -5.04
CA GLU A 18 14.69 -40.25 -5.89
C GLU A 18 13.17 -40.02 -5.90
N ALA A 19 12.60 -40.11 -7.10
CA ALA A 19 11.18 -40.03 -7.35
C ALA A 19 10.54 -41.41 -7.36
N ASP A 20 9.29 -41.48 -6.90
CA ASP A 20 8.42 -42.62 -7.10
C ASP A 20 7.75 -42.60 -8.50
N SER A 21 6.73 -43.44 -8.68
CA SER A 21 5.96 -43.51 -9.94
C SER A 21 5.23 -42.21 -10.32
N SER A 22 4.98 -41.30 -9.37
CA SER A 22 4.41 -39.97 -9.63
C SER A 22 5.43 -39.02 -10.27
N GLY A 23 6.72 -39.34 -10.21
CA GLY A 23 7.80 -38.46 -10.64
C GLY A 23 8.23 -37.44 -9.58
N TYR A 24 7.73 -37.55 -8.34
CA TYR A 24 8.13 -36.71 -7.21
C TYR A 24 8.71 -37.55 -6.07
N CYS A 25 9.59 -36.95 -5.27
CA CYS A 25 10.03 -37.57 -4.02
C CYS A 25 8.95 -37.42 -2.93
N ILE A 26 9.12 -38.14 -1.82
CA ILE A 26 8.17 -38.14 -0.71
C ILE A 26 7.86 -36.75 -0.14
N PHE A 27 8.74 -35.77 -0.29
CA PHE A 27 8.53 -34.40 0.20
C PHE A 27 7.67 -33.54 -0.76
N HIS A 28 7.87 -33.71 -2.07
CA HIS A 28 7.23 -32.92 -3.13
C HIS A 28 5.97 -33.55 -3.71
N LYS A 29 5.75 -34.84 -3.44
CA LYS A 29 4.55 -35.56 -3.86
C LYS A 29 3.29 -34.97 -3.20
N GLU A 30 2.19 -34.98 -3.93
CA GLU A 30 0.85 -34.71 -3.38
C GLU A 30 0.07 -36.02 -3.14
N ASN A 31 -0.92 -35.96 -2.24
CA ASN A 31 -1.82 -37.06 -1.88
C ASN A 31 -1.06 -38.28 -1.32
N LYS A 32 -0.19 -38.02 -0.33
CA LYS A 32 0.54 -39.06 0.40
C LYS A 32 -0.41 -39.91 1.23
N SER A 33 -0.15 -41.21 1.29
CA SER A 33 -0.74 -42.11 2.27
C SER A 33 -0.22 -41.83 3.68
N ASP A 34 -0.93 -42.30 4.71
CA ASP A 34 -0.50 -42.11 6.11
C ASP A 34 0.89 -42.72 6.38
N GLU A 35 1.23 -43.84 5.74
CA GLU A 35 2.55 -44.47 5.82
C GLU A 35 3.64 -43.57 5.22
N GLU A 36 3.38 -42.94 4.08
CA GLU A 36 4.31 -41.99 3.46
C GLU A 36 4.46 -40.70 4.27
N ILE A 37 3.39 -40.25 4.92
CA ILE A 37 3.44 -39.09 5.82
C ILE A 37 4.33 -39.41 7.03
N GLN A 38 4.16 -40.58 7.64
CA GLN A 38 5.01 -41.01 8.76
C GLN A 38 6.47 -41.13 8.32
N LEU A 39 6.73 -41.76 7.18
CA LEU A 39 8.08 -41.88 6.62
C LEU A 39 8.71 -40.51 6.32
N MET A 40 7.92 -39.55 5.81
CA MET A 40 8.38 -38.18 5.60
C MET A 40 8.81 -37.54 6.92
N VAL A 41 7.99 -37.61 7.97
CA VAL A 41 8.28 -37.03 9.29
C VAL A 41 9.49 -37.70 9.94
N ASP A 42 9.61 -39.02 9.87
CA ASP A 42 10.76 -39.76 10.39
C ASP A 42 12.05 -39.33 9.68
N THR A 43 11.97 -39.10 8.36
CA THR A 43 13.12 -38.62 7.57
C THR A 43 13.49 -37.18 7.92
N LEU A 44 12.50 -36.28 8.12
CA LEU A 44 12.73 -34.90 8.57
C LEU A 44 13.53 -34.85 9.88
N ASN A 45 13.14 -35.67 10.85
CA ASN A 45 13.79 -35.73 12.16
C ASN A 45 15.19 -36.38 12.08
N LYS A 46 15.33 -37.45 11.29
CA LYS A 46 16.61 -38.17 11.16
C LYS A 46 17.68 -37.35 10.43
N GLU A 47 17.28 -36.62 9.39
CA GLU A 47 18.20 -35.82 8.56
C GLU A 47 18.29 -34.36 9.02
N GLU A 48 17.55 -33.95 10.05
CA GLU A 48 17.50 -32.58 10.58
C GLU A 48 17.25 -31.52 9.48
N ILE A 49 16.30 -31.82 8.57
CA ILE A 49 16.04 -31.02 7.37
C ILE A 49 15.46 -29.66 7.77
N SER A 50 16.07 -28.57 7.32
CA SER A 50 15.60 -27.21 7.64
C SER A 50 15.21 -26.38 6.41
N GLU A 51 15.46 -26.91 5.22
CA GLU A 51 15.01 -26.36 3.94
C GLU A 51 13.86 -27.21 3.38
N PHE A 52 12.64 -26.72 3.56
CA PHE A 52 11.38 -27.34 3.15
C PHE A 52 10.92 -26.85 1.77
N ASN A 53 11.85 -26.45 0.92
CA ASN A 53 11.56 -25.82 -0.35
C ASN A 53 10.64 -26.69 -1.21
N GLY A 54 9.41 -26.21 -1.49
CA GLY A 54 8.41 -26.94 -2.27
C GLY A 54 7.64 -28.04 -1.53
N PHE A 55 7.89 -28.27 -0.24
CA PHE A 55 7.35 -29.42 0.47
C PHE A 55 5.82 -29.33 0.58
N VAL A 56 5.17 -30.47 0.45
CA VAL A 56 3.71 -30.59 0.62
C VAL A 56 3.41 -31.28 1.94
N PHE A 57 2.78 -30.58 2.87
CA PHE A 57 2.32 -31.11 4.15
C PHE A 57 0.83 -31.43 4.04
N GLU A 58 0.50 -32.73 3.96
CA GLU A 58 -0.88 -33.23 3.82
C GLU A 58 -1.67 -33.15 5.14
N ASN A 59 -1.02 -33.49 6.25
CA ASN A 59 -1.61 -33.48 7.60
C ASN A 59 -1.31 -32.19 8.37
N GLU A 60 -1.91 -32.03 9.56
CA GLU A 60 -1.61 -30.92 10.46
C GLU A 60 -0.09 -30.85 10.72
N PHE A 61 0.48 -29.65 10.54
CA PHE A 61 1.89 -29.40 10.83
C PHE A 61 2.01 -28.85 12.25
N ASN A 62 2.69 -29.56 13.16
CA ASN A 62 3.02 -29.05 14.49
C ASN A 62 4.52 -28.76 14.61
N ALA A 63 4.87 -27.47 14.74
CA ALA A 63 6.25 -27.04 14.82
C ALA A 63 7.00 -27.62 16.04
N GLU A 64 6.33 -27.82 17.18
CA GLU A 64 6.98 -28.38 18.38
C GLU A 64 7.34 -29.86 18.21
N GLU A 65 6.60 -30.59 17.38
CA GLU A 65 6.81 -32.02 17.12
C GLU A 65 7.82 -32.25 15.98
N ILE A 66 7.77 -31.41 14.94
CA ILE A 66 8.59 -31.59 13.73
C ILE A 66 9.93 -30.87 13.84
N LEU A 67 10.00 -29.70 14.48
CA LEU A 67 11.21 -28.87 14.53
C LEU A 67 11.92 -29.02 15.89
N THR A 68 12.28 -30.26 16.22
CA THR A 68 12.90 -30.66 17.51
C THR A 68 14.43 -30.53 17.53
N TYR A 69 15.05 -30.25 16.38
CA TYR A 69 16.50 -30.13 16.19
C TYR A 69 16.95 -28.68 16.01
N ASN A 70 18.28 -28.47 16.04
CA ASN A 70 18.87 -27.16 15.79
C ASN A 70 19.03 -26.92 14.29
N TYR A 71 18.54 -25.79 13.81
CA TYR A 71 18.67 -25.35 12.42
C TYR A 71 19.43 -24.02 12.35
N LYS A 72 19.98 -23.71 11.16
CA LYS A 72 20.59 -22.40 10.86
C LYS A 72 19.61 -21.42 10.22
N ILE A 73 18.63 -21.95 9.48
CA ILE A 73 17.56 -21.22 8.79
C ILE A 73 16.38 -22.18 8.67
N LEU A 74 15.16 -21.66 8.64
CA LEU A 74 13.97 -22.43 8.25
C LEU A 74 13.43 -21.84 6.95
N ASP A 75 13.54 -22.58 5.86
CA ASP A 75 13.08 -22.13 4.55
C ASP A 75 11.87 -22.95 4.11
N PHE A 76 10.68 -22.38 4.23
CA PHE A 76 9.41 -22.96 3.74
C PHE A 76 9.04 -22.39 2.37
N SER A 77 10.02 -21.92 1.59
CA SER A 77 9.70 -21.32 0.30
C SER A 77 8.98 -22.32 -0.60
N GLU A 78 7.89 -21.89 -1.23
CA GLU A 78 7.05 -22.73 -2.10
C GLU A 78 6.42 -23.96 -1.42
N SER A 79 6.50 -24.07 -0.09
CA SER A 79 5.81 -25.14 0.63
C SER A 79 4.29 -24.95 0.60
N ILE A 80 3.55 -26.05 0.67
CA ILE A 80 2.09 -26.07 0.71
C ILE A 80 1.64 -26.79 1.98
N PHE A 81 0.90 -26.09 2.83
CA PHE A 81 0.22 -26.65 3.99
C PHE A 81 -1.25 -26.88 3.64
N LYS A 82 -1.64 -28.14 3.44
CA LYS A 82 -3.02 -28.51 3.06
C LYS A 82 -3.98 -28.49 4.24
N GLN A 83 -3.48 -28.84 5.43
CA GLN A 83 -4.19 -28.75 6.70
C GLN A 83 -3.54 -27.70 7.61
N LYS A 84 -4.11 -27.55 8.80
CA LYS A 84 -3.70 -26.57 9.81
C LYS A 84 -2.20 -26.59 10.09
N ALA A 85 -1.58 -25.42 10.08
CA ALA A 85 -0.17 -25.21 10.44
C ALA A 85 -0.05 -24.53 11.80
N ASN A 86 0.35 -25.30 12.82
CA ASN A 86 0.43 -24.87 14.19
C ASN A 86 1.87 -24.51 14.60
N PHE A 87 2.11 -23.20 14.75
CA PHE A 87 3.36 -22.66 15.30
C PHE A 87 3.14 -22.05 16.69
N LYS A 88 1.96 -22.19 17.30
CA LYS A 88 1.58 -21.50 18.54
C LYS A 88 2.65 -21.64 19.63
N LYS A 89 3.08 -20.51 20.20
CA LYS A 89 4.14 -20.39 21.22
C LYS A 89 5.54 -20.86 20.80
N TYR A 90 5.74 -21.29 19.56
CA TYR A 90 7.03 -21.70 19.06
C TYR A 90 8.03 -20.53 19.06
N ILE A 91 9.30 -20.84 19.37
CA ILE A 91 10.39 -19.87 19.40
C ILE A 91 11.27 -20.10 18.18
N PHE A 92 11.13 -19.23 17.18
CA PHE A 92 12.00 -19.20 16.01
C PHE A 92 13.34 -18.58 16.41
N LYS A 93 14.34 -19.44 16.61
CA LYS A 93 15.68 -19.02 17.03
C LYS A 93 16.50 -18.44 15.88
N LYS A 94 16.16 -18.81 14.64
CA LYS A 94 16.85 -18.42 13.40
C LYS A 94 15.89 -17.84 12.38
N ASN A 95 16.48 -17.29 11.30
CA ASN A 95 15.75 -16.78 10.15
C ASN A 95 14.70 -17.78 9.65
N ILE A 96 13.52 -17.27 9.31
CA ILE A 96 12.37 -18.04 8.83
C ILE A 96 11.80 -17.39 7.57
N ILE A 97 11.61 -18.20 6.54
CA ILE A 97 11.19 -17.75 5.22
C ILE A 97 9.94 -18.50 4.80
N PHE A 98 8.87 -17.77 4.47
CA PHE A 98 7.61 -18.30 3.96
C PHE A 98 7.29 -17.77 2.55
N ASN A 99 8.32 -17.61 1.71
CA ASN A 99 8.16 -17.01 0.40
C ASN A 99 7.42 -17.95 -0.54
N TYR A 100 6.35 -17.49 -1.21
CA TYR A 100 5.50 -18.32 -2.07
C TYR A 100 4.87 -19.52 -1.34
N THR A 101 4.87 -19.52 0.00
CA THR A 101 4.21 -20.56 0.79
C THR A 101 2.69 -20.41 0.70
N GLU A 102 1.98 -21.52 0.58
CA GLU A 102 0.52 -21.57 0.58
C GLU A 102 0.00 -22.22 1.87
N PHE A 103 -0.73 -21.46 2.67
CA PHE A 103 -1.51 -21.98 3.80
C PHE A 103 -2.96 -22.17 3.33
N LYS A 104 -3.31 -23.39 2.92
CA LYS A 104 -4.67 -23.70 2.42
C LYS A 104 -5.71 -23.79 3.54
N ASP A 105 -5.25 -24.05 4.76
CA ASP A 105 -6.06 -24.11 5.97
C ASP A 105 -5.50 -23.14 7.04
N LYS A 106 -6.04 -23.21 8.26
CA LYS A 106 -5.72 -22.32 9.37
C LYS A 106 -4.25 -22.37 9.79
N VAL A 107 -3.62 -21.21 9.90
CA VAL A 107 -2.27 -21.07 10.49
C VAL A 107 -2.33 -20.36 11.84
N LEU A 108 -1.56 -20.83 12.81
CA LEU A 108 -1.55 -20.30 14.18
C LEU A 108 -0.15 -19.85 14.56
N PHE A 109 0.05 -18.53 14.69
CA PHE A 109 1.27 -17.93 15.23
C PHE A 109 1.08 -17.40 16.66
N ASN A 110 -0.04 -17.68 17.33
CA ASN A 110 -0.35 -17.09 18.63
C ASN A 110 0.78 -17.29 19.64
N GLY A 111 1.31 -16.19 20.18
CA GLY A 111 2.39 -16.24 21.18
C GLY A 111 3.77 -16.63 20.65
N CYS A 112 3.98 -16.74 19.34
CA CYS A 112 5.32 -17.01 18.78
C CYS A 112 6.33 -15.94 19.16
N VAL A 113 7.60 -16.33 19.21
CA VAL A 113 8.73 -15.41 19.39
C VAL A 113 9.71 -15.58 18.24
N PHE A 114 9.97 -14.50 17.52
CA PHE A 114 10.97 -14.43 16.47
C PHE A 114 12.22 -13.73 17.01
N LEU A 115 13.36 -14.44 17.02
CA LEU A 115 14.66 -13.91 17.45
C LEU A 115 15.50 -13.38 16.28
N GLU A 116 15.28 -13.91 15.08
CA GLU A 116 15.90 -13.46 13.83
C GLU A 116 14.80 -13.21 12.77
N ASN A 117 15.17 -12.89 11.53
CA ASN A 117 14.28 -12.30 10.52
C ASN A 117 13.16 -13.25 10.07
N CYS A 118 12.03 -12.67 9.69
CA CYS A 118 10.86 -13.37 9.20
C CYS A 118 10.35 -12.77 7.90
N ASP A 119 10.30 -13.59 6.85
CA ASP A 119 9.92 -13.14 5.52
C ASP A 119 8.64 -13.82 5.02
N PHE A 120 7.68 -12.99 4.60
CA PHE A 120 6.48 -13.38 3.87
C PHE A 120 6.46 -12.64 2.54
N ASN A 121 7.00 -13.25 1.48
CA ASN A 121 6.95 -12.69 0.13
C ASN A 121 6.05 -13.55 -0.77
N ARG A 122 4.96 -12.98 -1.31
CA ARG A 122 3.97 -13.72 -2.11
C ARG A 122 3.39 -14.96 -1.41
N THR A 123 3.37 -14.94 -0.08
CA THR A 123 2.67 -15.94 0.73
C THR A 123 1.17 -15.81 0.50
N ILE A 124 0.47 -16.94 0.50
CA ILE A 124 -0.99 -16.98 0.36
C ILE A 124 -1.56 -17.55 1.66
N PHE A 125 -2.38 -16.76 2.35
CA PHE A 125 -3.17 -17.22 3.48
C PHE A 125 -4.56 -17.64 3.01
N SER A 126 -5.13 -18.66 3.65
CA SER A 126 -6.51 -19.06 3.40
C SER A 126 -7.49 -17.96 3.81
N LYS A 127 -8.38 -17.60 2.90
CA LYS A 127 -9.35 -16.51 3.08
C LYS A 127 -10.33 -16.78 4.23
N ASP A 128 -10.64 -18.04 4.48
CA ASP A 128 -11.63 -18.45 5.47
C ASP A 128 -11.20 -18.12 6.91
N TYR A 129 -9.88 -17.98 7.14
CA TYR A 129 -9.29 -17.81 8.46
C TYR A 129 -8.66 -16.43 8.71
N ILE A 130 -8.81 -15.46 7.80
CA ILE A 130 -8.18 -14.13 7.93
C ILE A 130 -8.70 -13.31 9.12
N ASN A 131 -9.91 -13.62 9.59
CA ASN A 131 -10.53 -12.97 10.75
C ASN A 131 -10.04 -13.55 12.08
N ASP A 132 -9.39 -14.71 12.04
CA ASP A 132 -8.79 -15.31 13.21
C ASP A 132 -7.64 -14.45 13.71
N ARG A 133 -7.41 -14.48 15.02
CA ARG A 133 -6.34 -13.73 15.67
C ARG A 133 -4.99 -14.44 15.51
N ILE A 134 -4.57 -14.67 14.27
CA ILE A 134 -3.40 -15.49 13.91
C ILE A 134 -2.12 -14.98 14.60
N PHE A 135 -1.97 -13.65 14.69
CA PHE A 135 -0.75 -13.00 15.21
C PHE A 135 -0.88 -12.47 16.66
N GLU A 136 -1.88 -12.90 17.41
CA GLU A 136 -2.07 -12.41 18.78
C GLU A 136 -0.88 -12.78 19.68
N LYS A 137 -0.33 -11.80 20.40
CA LYS A 137 0.81 -11.93 21.31
C LYS A 137 2.11 -12.42 20.65
N VAL A 138 2.22 -12.34 19.33
CA VAL A 138 3.49 -12.58 18.63
C VAL A 138 4.51 -11.52 19.02
N LYS A 139 5.76 -11.92 19.22
CA LYS A 139 6.86 -11.03 19.60
C LYS A 139 8.00 -11.10 18.60
N PHE A 140 8.42 -9.94 18.10
CA PHE A 140 9.65 -9.79 17.31
C PHE A 140 10.71 -9.12 18.19
N LYS A 141 11.84 -9.82 18.44
CA LYS A 141 12.90 -9.38 19.35
C LYS A 141 14.14 -8.93 18.58
N GLY A 142 14.04 -7.79 17.92
CA GLY A 142 15.13 -7.17 17.14
C GLY A 142 15.25 -7.70 15.72
N SER A 143 14.42 -8.66 15.35
CA SER A 143 14.31 -9.21 14.02
C SER A 143 13.52 -8.32 13.07
N ASP A 144 13.83 -8.42 11.79
CA ASP A 144 13.05 -7.79 10.73
C ASP A 144 11.84 -8.66 10.38
N LEU A 145 10.71 -8.01 10.10
CA LEU A 145 9.52 -8.61 9.52
C LEU A 145 9.29 -8.02 8.14
N ILE A 146 9.39 -8.83 7.10
CA ILE A 146 9.13 -8.42 5.73
C ILE A 146 7.85 -9.09 5.24
N VAL A 147 6.88 -8.27 4.84
CA VAL A 147 5.60 -8.70 4.26
C VAL A 147 5.43 -8.00 2.92
N ASN A 148 5.59 -8.75 1.83
CA ASN A 148 5.55 -8.22 0.47
C ASN A 148 4.65 -9.05 -0.44
N LYS A 149 3.71 -8.39 -1.15
CA LYS A 149 2.82 -9.06 -2.11
C LYS A 149 2.05 -10.26 -1.54
N VAL A 150 1.76 -10.25 -0.25
CA VAL A 150 1.02 -11.33 0.43
C VAL A 150 -0.46 -11.25 0.09
N GLU A 151 -1.07 -12.39 -0.19
CA GLU A 151 -2.50 -12.52 -0.46
C GLU A 151 -3.27 -12.91 0.81
N ASN A 152 -4.46 -12.31 0.98
CA ASN A 152 -5.33 -12.50 2.15
C ASN A 152 -4.62 -12.26 3.48
N PHE A 153 -3.72 -11.26 3.55
CA PHE A 153 -2.89 -11.07 4.73
C PHE A 153 -3.73 -10.80 6.00
N PRO A 154 -3.62 -11.63 7.06
CA PRO A 154 -4.47 -11.50 8.25
C PRO A 154 -4.20 -10.23 9.06
N ARG A 155 -5.15 -9.89 9.94
CA ARG A 155 -4.99 -8.82 10.93
C ARG A 155 -3.82 -9.10 11.89
N MET A 156 -3.04 -8.06 12.18
CA MET A 156 -1.84 -8.13 13.04
C MET A 156 -2.07 -7.58 14.46
N ASP A 157 -3.31 -7.53 14.92
CA ASP A 157 -3.61 -7.00 16.26
C ASP A 157 -2.92 -7.82 17.36
N GLY A 158 -2.27 -7.11 18.29
CA GLY A 158 -1.62 -7.72 19.44
C GLY A 158 -0.19 -8.20 19.20
N ILE A 159 0.41 -7.91 18.04
CA ILE A 159 1.85 -8.08 17.82
C ILE A 159 2.63 -7.07 18.68
N ILE A 160 3.75 -7.54 19.22
CA ILE A 160 4.69 -6.75 20.01
C ILE A 160 6.03 -6.73 19.27
N PHE A 161 6.45 -5.53 18.89
CA PHE A 161 7.75 -5.29 18.28
C PHE A 161 8.72 -4.72 19.29
N SER A 162 9.98 -5.15 19.21
CA SER A 162 11.09 -4.47 19.90
C SER A 162 11.34 -3.07 19.32
N MET A 163 12.13 -2.25 20.03
CA MET A 163 12.45 -0.89 19.59
C MET A 163 13.30 -0.83 18.31
N CYS A 164 13.98 -1.91 17.94
CA CYS A 164 14.85 -1.96 16.76
C CYS A 164 14.34 -2.88 15.66
N THR A 165 13.15 -3.49 15.82
CA THR A 165 12.57 -4.35 14.79
C THR A 165 12.12 -3.51 13.59
N LYS A 166 12.64 -3.79 12.41
CA LYS A 166 12.10 -3.23 11.16
C LYS A 166 10.86 -4.00 10.73
N PHE A 167 9.78 -3.31 10.40
CA PHE A 167 8.59 -3.93 9.81
C PHE A 167 8.30 -3.31 8.45
N VAL A 168 8.46 -4.12 7.39
CA VAL A 168 8.23 -3.72 6.00
C VAL A 168 6.92 -4.34 5.49
N LEU A 169 5.87 -3.53 5.33
CA LEU A 169 4.62 -3.93 4.68
C LEU A 169 4.47 -3.31 3.29
N LYS A 170 4.69 -4.05 2.20
CA LYS A 170 4.64 -3.51 0.83
C LYS A 170 3.76 -4.34 -0.10
N ASN A 171 3.11 -3.66 -1.05
CA ASN A 171 2.34 -4.29 -2.12
C ASN A 171 1.26 -5.30 -1.65
N VAL A 172 0.75 -5.12 -0.43
CA VAL A 172 -0.39 -5.91 0.07
C VAL A 172 -1.66 -5.14 -0.21
N GLU A 173 -2.58 -5.80 -0.92
CA GLU A 173 -3.91 -5.29 -1.21
C GLU A 173 -4.94 -6.04 -0.37
N TYR A 174 -6.03 -5.34 -0.04
CA TYR A 174 -7.09 -5.86 0.81
C TYR A 174 -8.41 -5.68 0.09
N GLY A 175 -9.23 -6.73 0.07
CA GLY A 175 -10.56 -6.69 -0.51
C GLY A 175 -11.56 -5.90 0.33
N LYS A 176 -12.78 -5.69 -0.19
CA LYS A 176 -13.84 -4.92 0.49
C LYS A 176 -14.20 -5.45 1.88
N SER A 177 -14.18 -6.77 2.05
CA SER A 177 -14.38 -7.45 3.33
C SER A 177 -13.24 -7.22 4.33
N GLU A 178 -12.06 -6.80 3.86
CA GLU A 178 -10.81 -6.79 4.62
C GLU A 178 -10.22 -5.39 4.76
N TYR A 179 -10.93 -4.34 4.34
CA TYR A 179 -10.40 -2.98 4.42
C TYR A 179 -10.01 -2.59 5.85
N GLU A 180 -10.73 -3.08 6.86
CA GLU A 180 -10.36 -2.91 8.27
C GLU A 180 -9.00 -3.53 8.60
N HIS A 181 -8.71 -4.72 8.08
CA HIS A 181 -7.40 -5.35 8.24
C HIS A 181 -6.31 -4.49 7.62
N GLY A 182 -6.54 -3.96 6.41
CA GLY A 182 -5.61 -3.04 5.77
C GLY A 182 -5.34 -1.79 6.61
N LYS A 183 -6.39 -1.12 7.09
CA LYS A 183 -6.25 0.05 7.96
C LYS A 183 -5.43 -0.27 9.21
N ILE A 184 -5.75 -1.38 9.88
CA ILE A 184 -5.06 -1.80 11.11
C ILE A 184 -3.59 -2.12 10.85
N ASN A 185 -3.29 -2.94 9.83
CA ASN A 185 -1.93 -3.40 9.55
C ASN A 185 -1.03 -2.25 9.09
N TYR A 186 -1.52 -1.35 8.24
CA TYR A 186 -0.76 -0.16 7.84
C TYR A 186 -0.55 0.83 9.02
N ARG A 187 -1.52 0.93 9.94
CA ARG A 187 -1.34 1.70 11.19
C ARG A 187 -0.25 1.10 12.08
N ILE A 188 -0.23 -0.22 12.22
CA ILE A 188 0.81 -0.94 12.97
C ILE A 188 2.18 -0.71 12.32
N ALA A 189 2.29 -0.84 11.01
CA ALA A 189 3.51 -0.56 10.25
C ALA A 189 3.99 0.88 10.45
N ARG A 190 3.09 1.87 10.34
CA ARG A 190 3.41 3.29 10.60
C ARG A 190 3.95 3.51 12.00
N ASN A 191 3.29 2.95 13.00
CA ASN A 191 3.69 3.11 14.40
C ASN A 191 5.07 2.50 14.66
N GLN A 192 5.37 1.35 14.06
CA GLN A 192 6.68 0.73 14.18
C GLN A 192 7.77 1.52 13.44
N ALA A 193 7.50 1.96 12.21
CA ALA A 193 8.40 2.81 11.43
C ALA A 193 8.74 4.12 12.16
N THR A 194 7.75 4.69 12.86
CA THR A 194 7.94 5.90 13.68
C THR A 194 8.86 5.66 14.87
N LYS A 195 8.75 4.49 15.53
CA LYS A 195 9.61 4.14 16.67
C LYS A 195 11.08 3.94 16.26
N ILE A 196 11.31 3.34 15.09
CA ILE A 196 12.67 3.08 14.59
C ILE A 196 13.30 4.29 13.88
N GLY A 197 12.51 5.32 13.53
CA GLY A 197 12.97 6.48 12.77
C GLY A 197 13.10 6.24 11.26
N GLU A 198 12.31 5.32 10.67
CA GLU A 198 12.33 5.06 9.22
C GLU A 198 11.40 6.04 8.48
N TYR A 199 11.83 7.31 8.38
CA TYR A 199 11.02 8.43 7.91
C TYR A 199 10.47 8.26 6.49
N GLU A 200 11.23 7.63 5.60
CA GLU A 200 10.80 7.36 4.22
C GLU A 200 9.51 6.51 4.16
N MET A 201 9.36 5.55 5.07
CA MET A 201 8.25 4.60 5.07
C MET A 201 7.02 5.11 5.83
N ILE A 202 7.19 6.00 6.81
CA ILE A 202 6.10 6.55 7.62
C ILE A 202 5.01 7.19 6.74
N GLY A 203 5.44 8.01 5.77
CA GLY A 203 4.52 8.68 4.85
C GLY A 203 3.73 7.70 3.97
N PHE A 204 4.42 6.68 3.46
CA PHE A 204 3.78 5.60 2.69
C PHE A 204 2.72 4.85 3.51
N TYR A 205 3.04 4.47 4.75
CA TYR A 205 2.10 3.77 5.63
C TYR A 205 0.92 4.64 6.04
N TYR A 206 1.16 5.91 6.37
CA TYR A 206 0.11 6.88 6.64
C TYR A 206 -0.86 7.01 5.47
N TYR A 207 -0.33 7.19 4.25
CA TYR A 207 -1.14 7.31 3.04
C TYR A 207 -2.01 6.07 2.81
N LYS A 208 -1.45 4.86 2.96
CA LYS A 208 -2.19 3.60 2.81
C LYS A 208 -3.26 3.43 3.89
N GLU A 209 -2.96 3.72 5.15
CA GLU A 209 -3.93 3.71 6.25
C GLU A 209 -5.12 4.65 5.98
N ARG A 210 -4.85 5.85 5.46
CA ARG A 210 -5.90 6.83 5.07
C ARG A 210 -6.73 6.34 3.91
N ILE A 211 -6.14 5.71 2.89
CA ILE A 211 -6.91 5.07 1.80
C ILE A 211 -7.88 4.03 2.33
N TYR A 212 -7.44 3.13 3.22
CA TYR A 212 -8.35 2.12 3.76
C TYR A 212 -9.40 2.74 4.67
N SER A 213 -9.03 3.75 5.46
CA SER A 213 -9.99 4.54 6.26
C SER A 213 -11.10 5.15 5.38
N SER A 214 -10.72 5.76 4.25
CA SER A 214 -11.65 6.29 3.24
C SER A 214 -12.58 5.22 2.67
N LYS A 215 -12.01 4.06 2.29
CA LYS A 215 -12.78 2.93 1.73
C LYS A 215 -13.76 2.29 2.71
N ILE A 216 -13.49 2.39 4.01
CA ILE A 216 -14.33 1.86 5.10
C ILE A 216 -15.54 2.75 5.37
N MET A 217 -15.48 4.05 5.03
CA MET A 217 -16.53 5.01 5.37
C MET A 217 -17.90 4.54 4.86
N LYS A 218 -18.79 4.26 5.80
CA LYS A 218 -20.19 3.89 5.55
C LYS A 218 -21.10 4.93 6.16
N ARG A 219 -22.27 5.15 5.53
CA ARG A 219 -23.30 6.07 6.03
C ARG A 219 -23.71 5.75 7.48
N SER A 220 -23.80 4.46 7.82
CA SER A 220 -24.16 3.96 9.16
C SER A 220 -23.25 4.47 10.29
N ASN A 221 -22.03 4.90 9.98
CA ASN A 221 -21.05 5.31 10.98
C ASN A 221 -21.25 6.77 11.43
N TYR A 222 -22.20 7.50 10.83
CA TYR A 222 -22.41 8.92 11.05
C TYR A 222 -23.81 9.20 11.62
N PRO A 223 -23.98 10.22 12.49
CA PRO A 223 -25.29 10.59 12.99
C PRO A 223 -26.23 11.01 11.85
N THR A 224 -25.83 12.00 11.04
CA THR A 224 -26.66 12.54 9.96
C THR A 224 -26.09 12.26 8.57
N PHE A 225 -26.95 12.37 7.55
CA PHE A 225 -26.53 12.16 6.16
C PHE A 225 -25.62 13.29 5.67
N SER A 226 -25.86 14.52 6.14
CA SER A 226 -24.98 15.66 5.91
C SER A 226 -23.59 15.42 6.46
N ASP A 227 -23.44 14.90 7.69
CA ASP A 227 -22.11 14.65 8.28
C ASP A 227 -21.32 13.65 7.44
N TYR A 228 -21.96 12.58 6.99
CA TYR A 228 -21.33 11.60 6.09
C TYR A 228 -20.87 12.24 4.78
N LEU A 229 -21.70 13.08 4.16
CA LEU A 229 -21.34 13.74 2.90
C LEU A 229 -20.18 14.72 3.08
N VAL A 230 -20.20 15.51 4.15
CA VAL A 230 -19.16 16.49 4.47
C VAL A 230 -17.82 15.79 4.70
N GLU A 231 -17.80 14.76 5.54
CA GLU A 231 -16.58 13.99 5.83
C GLU A 231 -16.05 13.30 4.58
N LYS A 232 -16.95 12.69 3.78
CA LYS A 232 -16.55 12.05 2.53
C LYS A 232 -16.01 13.07 1.52
N PHE A 233 -16.61 14.25 1.42
CA PHE A 233 -16.16 15.32 0.55
C PHE A 233 -14.74 15.79 0.92
N PHE A 234 -14.51 16.09 2.20
CA PHE A 234 -13.17 16.50 2.67
C PHE A 234 -12.13 15.39 2.54
N ASP A 235 -12.49 14.13 2.75
CA ASP A 235 -11.60 13.00 2.54
C ASP A 235 -11.19 12.85 1.05
N GLN A 236 -12.14 13.01 0.11
CA GLN A 236 -11.81 13.01 -1.32
C GLN A 236 -10.94 14.21 -1.71
N ILE A 237 -11.24 15.41 -1.21
CA ILE A 237 -10.39 16.58 -1.44
C ILE A 237 -8.98 16.29 -0.94
N ALA A 238 -8.82 15.85 0.31
CA ALA A 238 -7.50 15.56 0.88
C ALA A 238 -6.76 14.48 0.07
N ARG A 239 -7.47 13.45 -0.40
CA ARG A 239 -6.90 12.37 -1.21
C ARG A 239 -6.34 12.87 -2.54
N TYR A 240 -7.11 13.66 -3.29
CA TYR A 240 -6.72 14.08 -4.63
C TYR A 240 -5.81 15.30 -4.61
N THR A 241 -6.04 16.27 -3.72
CA THR A 241 -5.26 17.52 -3.69
C THR A 241 -3.89 17.36 -3.04
N THR A 242 -3.82 16.82 -1.83
CA THR A 242 -2.57 16.73 -1.06
C THR A 242 -2.03 15.31 -0.95
N GLY A 243 -2.80 14.30 -1.39
CA GLY A 243 -2.50 12.90 -1.09
C GLY A 243 -2.44 12.66 0.41
N TYR A 244 -3.37 13.23 1.16
CA TYR A 244 -3.36 13.28 2.63
C TYR A 244 -2.10 13.95 3.22
N GLY A 245 -1.54 14.93 2.51
CA GLY A 245 -0.33 15.64 2.91
C GLY A 245 0.96 14.82 2.77
N GLU A 246 0.98 13.81 1.90
CA GLU A 246 2.14 12.96 1.62
C GLU A 246 2.60 13.04 0.14
N LYS A 247 1.76 13.56 -0.78
CA LYS A 247 2.06 13.65 -2.22
C LYS A 247 2.09 15.11 -2.71
N PRO A 248 3.23 15.82 -2.61
CA PRO A 248 3.32 17.22 -3.03
C PRO A 248 3.08 17.42 -4.54
N TRP A 249 3.38 16.42 -5.37
CA TRP A 249 3.12 16.47 -6.81
C TRP A 249 1.64 16.63 -7.17
N ASN A 250 0.73 16.12 -6.34
CA ASN A 250 -0.70 16.30 -6.56
C ASN A 250 -1.10 17.78 -6.50
N ILE A 251 -0.45 18.56 -5.62
CA ILE A 251 -0.76 19.97 -5.44
C ILE A 251 -0.34 20.77 -6.68
N LEU A 252 0.82 20.46 -7.27
CA LEU A 252 1.27 21.09 -8.52
C LEU A 252 0.29 20.85 -9.67
N LEU A 253 -0.26 19.64 -9.78
CA LEU A 253 -1.32 19.35 -10.77
C LEU A 253 -2.60 20.15 -10.49
N VAL A 254 -3.00 20.27 -9.22
CA VAL A 254 -4.16 21.08 -8.82
C VAL A 254 -3.98 22.55 -9.17
N ILE A 255 -2.77 23.10 -8.98
CA ILE A 255 -2.43 24.47 -9.37
C ILE A 255 -2.67 24.67 -10.86
N ILE A 256 -2.13 23.78 -11.71
CA ILE A 256 -2.31 23.84 -13.17
C ILE A 256 -3.79 23.77 -13.54
N VAL A 257 -4.56 22.89 -12.90
CA VAL A 257 -6.01 22.77 -13.16
C VAL A 257 -6.75 24.04 -12.77
N ILE A 258 -6.46 24.62 -11.60
CA ILE A 258 -7.10 25.86 -11.15
C ILE A 258 -6.81 27.00 -12.12
N ILE A 259 -5.53 27.23 -12.46
CA ILE A 259 -5.14 28.27 -13.43
C ILE A 259 -5.88 28.06 -14.76
N SER A 260 -5.96 26.82 -15.24
CA SER A 260 -6.65 26.49 -16.48
C SER A 260 -8.17 26.76 -16.42
N VAL A 261 -8.81 26.43 -15.29
CA VAL A 261 -10.25 26.70 -15.10
C VAL A 261 -10.51 28.20 -15.01
N PHE A 262 -9.70 28.97 -14.28
CA PHE A 262 -9.85 30.42 -14.20
C PHE A 262 -9.61 31.09 -15.54
N ALA A 263 -8.62 30.64 -16.32
CA ALA A 263 -8.39 31.10 -17.69
C ALA A 263 -9.62 30.90 -18.59
N LEU A 264 -10.29 29.75 -18.48
CA LEU A 264 -11.57 29.51 -19.17
C LEU A 264 -12.68 30.44 -18.69
N LEU A 265 -12.77 30.73 -17.38
CA LEU A 265 -13.77 31.68 -16.87
C LEU A 265 -13.53 33.11 -17.37
N TYR A 266 -12.26 33.54 -17.40
CA TYR A 266 -11.91 34.85 -17.93
C TYR A 266 -12.19 34.97 -19.42
N LEU A 267 -12.16 33.87 -20.17
CA LEU A 267 -12.50 33.86 -21.58
C LEU A 267 -13.95 34.31 -21.83
N PHE A 268 -14.87 34.03 -20.91
CA PHE A 268 -16.26 34.47 -20.98
C PHE A 268 -16.52 35.86 -20.38
N VAL A 269 -15.69 36.29 -19.42
CA VAL A 269 -15.86 37.58 -18.74
C VAL A 269 -15.17 38.72 -19.48
N GLY A 270 -14.03 38.42 -20.09
CA GLY A 270 -13.16 39.38 -20.75
C GLY A 270 -12.18 40.06 -19.82
N ILE A 271 -10.94 40.22 -20.29
CA ILE A 271 -9.85 40.92 -19.62
C ILE A 271 -9.29 41.98 -20.55
N GLU A 272 -9.01 43.17 -20.03
CA GLU A 272 -8.42 44.25 -20.82
C GLU A 272 -6.90 44.16 -20.78
N SER A 273 -6.28 44.21 -21.96
CA SER A 273 -4.82 44.40 -22.06
C SER A 273 -4.47 45.88 -21.89
N SER A 274 -3.20 46.16 -21.56
CA SER A 274 -2.61 47.51 -21.48
C SER A 274 -2.89 48.41 -22.70
N ASN A 275 -3.10 47.81 -23.88
CA ASN A 275 -3.50 48.51 -25.10
C ASN A 275 -5.01 48.80 -25.20
N SER A 276 -5.77 48.63 -24.11
CA SER A 276 -7.25 48.74 -24.06
C SER A 276 -8.00 47.75 -24.97
N THR A 277 -7.32 46.69 -25.43
CA THR A 277 -7.95 45.62 -26.22
C THR A 277 -8.58 44.60 -25.27
N LEU A 278 -9.88 44.33 -25.43
CA LEU A 278 -10.60 43.33 -24.67
C LEU A 278 -10.30 41.92 -25.23
N VAL A 279 -9.69 41.07 -24.41
CA VAL A 279 -9.46 39.66 -24.71
C VAL A 279 -10.63 38.87 -24.10
N ALA A 280 -11.65 38.59 -24.91
CA ALA A 280 -12.84 37.84 -24.53
C ALA A 280 -13.45 37.13 -25.73
N LEU A 281 -14.08 35.97 -25.53
CA LEU A 281 -14.89 35.34 -26.56
C LEU A 281 -16.21 36.10 -26.71
N ASP A 282 -16.49 36.59 -27.92
CA ASP A 282 -17.82 37.05 -28.27
C ASP A 282 -18.72 35.86 -28.60
N ILE A 283 -19.61 35.52 -27.67
CA ILE A 283 -20.53 34.38 -27.75
C ILE A 283 -21.49 34.55 -28.95
N ASN A 284 -21.83 35.79 -29.35
CA ASN A 284 -22.79 36.04 -30.41
C ASN A 284 -22.21 35.79 -31.81
N ASN A 285 -20.88 35.89 -31.96
CA ASN A 285 -20.16 35.74 -33.21
C ASN A 285 -19.16 34.56 -33.16
N ILE A 286 -19.52 33.49 -32.43
CA ILE A 286 -18.60 32.37 -32.17
C ILE A 286 -18.14 31.65 -33.45
N GLY A 287 -18.93 31.71 -34.51
CA GLY A 287 -18.63 31.12 -35.82
C GLY A 287 -17.54 31.84 -36.60
N ASP A 288 -17.18 33.07 -36.21
CA ASP A 288 -16.18 33.88 -36.90
C ASP A 288 -14.75 33.62 -36.38
N TYR A 289 -14.62 32.90 -35.25
CA TYR A 289 -13.32 32.59 -34.66
C TYR A 289 -12.76 31.27 -35.17
N SER A 290 -11.51 31.29 -35.61
CA SER A 290 -10.75 30.06 -35.86
C SER A 290 -10.33 29.41 -34.55
N LEU A 291 -10.18 28.08 -34.53
CA LEU A 291 -9.65 27.33 -33.38
C LEU A 291 -8.29 27.88 -32.91
N SER A 292 -7.48 28.38 -33.84
CA SER A 292 -6.17 28.95 -33.54
C SER A 292 -6.25 30.27 -32.77
N GLU A 293 -7.26 31.09 -33.04
CA GLU A 293 -7.48 32.35 -32.33
C GLU A 293 -8.01 32.10 -30.93
N ILE A 294 -8.99 31.19 -30.79
CA ILE A 294 -9.52 30.78 -29.48
C ILE A 294 -8.39 30.24 -28.59
N PHE A 295 -7.50 29.41 -29.16
CA PHE A 295 -6.36 28.89 -28.42
C PHE A 295 -5.37 29.99 -28.01
N ARG A 296 -5.07 30.97 -28.88
CA ARG A 296 -4.21 32.11 -28.53
C ARG A 296 -4.82 32.95 -27.40
N MET A 297 -6.10 33.30 -27.50
CA MET A 297 -6.83 34.04 -26.46
C MET A 297 -6.82 33.28 -25.14
N TYR A 298 -7.05 31.96 -25.17
CA TYR A 298 -6.97 31.12 -23.99
C TYR A 298 -5.56 31.13 -23.38
N MET A 299 -4.50 31.07 -24.19
CA MET A 299 -3.12 31.11 -23.70
C MET A 299 -2.77 32.47 -23.06
N ASP A 300 -3.24 33.58 -23.63
CA ASP A 300 -3.05 34.92 -23.05
C ASP A 300 -3.74 35.01 -21.68
N LEU A 301 -4.98 34.52 -21.59
CA LEU A 301 -5.74 34.49 -20.33
C LEU A 301 -5.19 33.47 -19.33
N TRP A 302 -4.56 32.39 -19.82
CA TRP A 302 -3.85 31.44 -18.98
C TRP A 302 -2.61 32.07 -18.34
N TYR A 303 -1.89 32.92 -19.08
CA TYR A 303 -0.80 33.72 -18.53
C TYR A 303 -1.30 34.77 -17.52
N PHE A 304 -2.43 35.45 -17.80
CA PHE A 304 -3.06 36.35 -16.81
C PHE A 304 -3.45 35.61 -15.52
N SER A 305 -4.12 34.47 -15.66
CA SER A 305 -4.52 33.56 -14.59
C SER A 305 -3.31 33.11 -13.76
N MET A 306 -2.23 32.67 -14.42
CA MET A 306 -0.98 32.31 -13.75
C MET A 306 -0.35 33.47 -12.96
N ALA A 307 -0.30 34.68 -13.54
CA ALA A 307 0.23 35.86 -12.87
C ALA A 307 -0.63 36.30 -11.67
N THR A 308 -1.95 36.11 -11.77
CA THR A 308 -2.92 36.40 -10.72
C THR A 308 -2.83 35.39 -9.58
N PHE A 309 -2.85 34.10 -9.89
CA PHE A 309 -2.71 33.00 -8.93
C PHE A 309 -1.39 33.08 -8.15
N SER A 310 -0.29 33.40 -8.82
CA SER A 310 1.03 33.55 -8.20
C SER A 310 1.22 34.90 -7.49
N THR A 311 0.25 35.81 -7.57
CA THR A 311 0.30 37.17 -7.02
C THR A 311 1.42 38.05 -7.57
N VAL A 312 1.98 37.70 -8.73
CA VAL A 312 3.03 38.48 -9.41
C VAL A 312 2.46 39.75 -10.03
N GLY A 313 1.34 39.62 -10.76
CA GLY A 313 0.60 40.75 -11.32
C GLY A 313 1.44 41.73 -12.16
N TYR A 314 1.94 41.30 -13.32
CA TYR A 314 2.79 42.12 -14.20
C TYR A 314 2.15 43.46 -14.66
N GLY A 315 0.82 43.59 -14.57
CA GLY A 315 0.09 44.83 -14.86
C GLY A 315 -0.13 45.09 -16.35
N ASP A 316 0.20 44.13 -17.21
CA ASP A 316 -0.03 44.14 -18.65
C ASP A 316 -1.46 43.76 -19.05
N MET A 317 -2.18 43.06 -18.16
CA MET A 317 -3.60 42.74 -18.28
C MET A 317 -4.32 43.01 -16.96
N VAL A 318 -5.54 43.55 -17.05
CA VAL A 318 -6.32 44.00 -15.88
C VAL A 318 -7.78 43.59 -16.03
N ALA A 319 -8.33 43.02 -14.95
CA ALA A 319 -9.77 42.79 -14.84
C ALA A 319 -10.48 44.10 -14.47
N THR A 320 -11.22 44.68 -15.41
CA THR A 320 -11.96 45.95 -15.21
C THR A 320 -13.39 45.73 -14.73
N SER A 321 -14.04 44.68 -15.24
CA SER A 321 -15.42 44.30 -14.90
C SER A 321 -15.56 43.87 -13.44
N LEU A 322 -16.75 44.10 -12.86
CA LEU A 322 -17.05 43.73 -11.47
C LEU A 322 -16.88 42.21 -11.26
N ILE A 323 -17.36 41.41 -12.21
CA ILE A 323 -17.27 39.95 -12.19
C ILE A 323 -15.81 39.51 -12.34
N GLY A 324 -15.04 40.14 -13.24
CA GLY A 324 -13.63 39.84 -13.42
C GLY A 324 -12.80 40.14 -12.17
N LYS A 325 -13.07 41.26 -11.48
CA LYS A 325 -12.44 41.59 -10.20
C LYS A 325 -12.78 40.58 -9.11
N ALA A 326 -14.04 40.13 -9.05
CA ALA A 326 -14.45 39.10 -8.09
C ALA A 326 -13.74 37.77 -8.35
N LEU A 327 -13.65 37.33 -9.61
CA LEU A 327 -12.93 36.13 -10.01
C LEU A 327 -11.44 36.23 -9.67
N ALA A 328 -10.78 37.33 -10.02
CA ALA A 328 -9.38 37.56 -9.67
C ALA A 328 -9.14 37.54 -8.17
N GLY A 329 -10.04 38.12 -7.37
CA GLY A 329 -9.97 38.07 -5.91
C GLY A 329 -10.07 36.64 -5.36
N ILE A 330 -10.99 35.81 -5.89
CA ILE A 330 -11.14 34.41 -5.51
C ILE A 330 -9.89 33.61 -5.92
N GLU A 331 -9.34 33.87 -7.10
CA GLU A 331 -8.14 33.21 -7.61
C GLU A 331 -6.92 33.49 -6.74
N VAL A 332 -6.69 34.76 -6.37
CA VAL A 332 -5.62 35.16 -5.44
C VAL A 332 -5.77 34.43 -4.10
N PHE A 333 -7.00 34.32 -3.57
CA PHE A 333 -7.24 33.60 -2.34
C PHE A 333 -6.87 32.11 -2.44
N PHE A 334 -7.22 31.44 -3.56
CA PHE A 334 -6.77 30.08 -3.82
C PHE A 334 -5.25 29.99 -3.97
N GLY A 335 -4.63 30.93 -4.67
CA GLY A 335 -3.19 31.03 -4.86
C GLY A 335 -2.42 31.02 -3.55
N VAL A 336 -2.76 31.94 -2.65
CA VAL A 336 -2.13 32.06 -1.32
C VAL A 336 -2.38 30.80 -0.49
N THR A 337 -3.61 30.28 -0.47
CA THR A 337 -3.96 29.12 0.35
C THR A 337 -3.23 27.85 -0.12
N ILE A 338 -3.23 27.58 -1.41
CA ILE A 338 -2.62 26.38 -1.98
C ILE A 338 -1.10 26.46 -1.94
N GLY A 339 -0.53 27.65 -2.19
CA GLY A 339 0.90 27.91 -2.01
C GLY A 339 1.36 27.59 -0.58
N ALA A 340 0.60 28.03 0.43
CA ALA A 340 0.88 27.73 1.83
C ALA A 340 0.79 26.22 2.15
N ILE A 341 -0.22 25.52 1.62
CA ILE A 341 -0.35 24.07 1.77
C ILE A 341 0.84 23.33 1.15
N TRP A 342 1.27 23.74 -0.05
CA TRP A 342 2.42 23.14 -0.73
C TRP A 342 3.71 23.29 0.08
N ALA A 343 3.99 24.52 0.55
CA ALA A 343 5.14 24.79 1.40
C ALA A 343 5.09 23.96 2.70
N SER A 344 3.93 23.89 3.36
CA SER A 344 3.72 23.10 4.57
C SER A 344 4.02 21.60 4.37
N VAL A 345 3.55 21.02 3.26
CA VAL A 345 3.78 19.61 2.93
C VAL A 345 5.26 19.33 2.66
N ILE A 346 5.97 20.25 2.00
CA ILE A 346 7.42 20.10 1.75
C ILE A 346 8.19 20.18 3.05
N ILE A 347 7.94 21.19 3.88
CA ILE A 347 8.61 21.38 5.17
C ILE A 347 8.40 20.15 6.05
N LYS A 348 7.16 19.63 6.13
CA LYS A 348 6.83 18.41 6.86
C LYS A 348 7.65 17.20 6.37
N ARG A 349 7.96 17.10 5.07
CA ARG A 349 8.79 16.02 4.51
C ARG A 349 10.28 16.22 4.73
N MET A 350 10.74 17.44 4.91
CA MET A 350 12.15 17.74 5.21
C MET A 350 12.49 17.59 6.69
N ILE A 351 11.53 17.86 7.59
CA ILE A 351 11.72 17.81 9.04
C ILE A 351 11.50 16.41 9.63
N ARG A 352 10.65 15.59 9.00
CA ARG A 352 10.61 14.16 9.31
C ARG A 352 11.94 13.55 8.89
#